data_AF-A0A517I9Q3-F1
#
_entry.id   AF-A0A517I9Q3-F1
#
_cell.length_a   1.000
_cell.length_b   1.000
_cell.length_c   1.000
_cell.angle_alpha   90.00
_cell.angle_beta   90.00
_cell.angle_gamma   90.00
#
_symmetry.space_group_name_H-M   'P 1'
#
loop_
_entity.id
_entity.type
_entity.pdbx_description
1 polymer ?
#
loop_
_entity_poly.entity_id
_entity_poly.type
_entity_poly.pdbx_seq_one_letter_code
_entity_poly.pdbx_strand_id
1 'polypeptide(L)'
;MKKSVFAVTLSFALGSSTFLPLAAQAESESIVYSAEWDTPEFIGEEFEAEDLDGEDKVWGFLEQHQDSFRIDGEVRDHFKVLDEVTDRETDMTHYRVQEMYEGIPVYGYQQTIHVNEDGNVTAFLGNYAPDLSNNDKLTEKPKLKADKAVKEAIKDLEDEIDKEVKKFEVKPKGNLYIYIHEDESYLAYEVELNFLDPQPGRWKYFIDANTGDVINKYNMLHEITGTGTGVLGDSKSFEVTKVSNTNYTAKDTTRGKGIETYTARNRYTLPGTLGSDTDNKWTDGALVDAHAYAQATYDYYKSAHNRNSYDNNGAKLISTVHYGTNYNNAFWNGVQMVYGDGDGNVFRPLSAGLDVVAHELTHAVTEKTADLIYQNESGALNESISDIFGAMIDNDDWLMGEDVYTPGTPGDALRSLEDPTIAGDPDHYSDRYTGPNDNGGVHTNSGINNKAAYLLAEGGSHHGVTVTGIGRNDTAKIYYYSLTNYLNPNSNFSAMRQAAIQSATVLFGANSQQVESVKDAYDAVGVQ
;
A
#
# COMPACT_ATOMS: atom_id res chain seq x y z
N MET A 1 38.13 27.47 31.36
CA MET A 1 37.50 26.21 30.90
C MET A 1 35.99 26.37 30.95
N LYS A 2 35.31 26.12 29.82
CA LYS A 2 33.84 25.98 29.61
C LYS A 2 33.01 27.25 29.93
N LYS A 3 31.98 27.66 29.18
CA LYS A 3 31.34 27.26 27.92
C LYS A 3 30.51 28.49 27.46
N SER A 4 30.27 28.54 26.17
CA SER A 4 29.50 29.50 25.35
C SER A 4 28.02 29.70 25.71
N VAL A 5 27.48 30.90 25.40
CA VAL A 5 26.09 31.24 24.96
C VAL A 5 26.22 32.58 24.19
N PHE A 6 26.03 32.75 22.86
CA PHE A 6 24.91 32.61 21.90
C PHE A 6 23.75 33.63 22.01
N ALA A 7 23.68 34.57 21.05
CA ALA A 7 22.49 35.21 20.45
C ALA A 7 22.98 36.06 19.25
N VAL A 8 22.73 35.72 17.97
CA VAL A 8 21.50 35.96 17.16
C VAL A 8 21.35 37.49 16.91
N THR A 9 21.34 38.06 15.69
CA THR A 9 20.61 37.69 14.46
C THR A 9 21.09 38.49 13.22
N LEU A 10 20.85 37.90 12.03
CA LEU A 10 20.42 38.49 10.73
C LEU A 10 21.34 39.46 9.95
N SER A 11 21.71 39.08 8.71
CA SER A 11 21.05 39.58 7.47
C SER A 11 21.72 39.09 6.17
N PHE A 12 20.87 38.81 5.19
CA PHE A 12 21.06 38.47 3.78
C PHE A 12 22.33 38.95 3.05
N ALA A 13 22.86 38.09 2.17
CA ALA A 13 23.35 38.49 0.85
C ALA A 13 23.42 37.30 -0.12
N LEU A 14 22.75 37.43 -1.27
CA LEU A 14 22.97 36.60 -2.46
C LEU A 14 24.41 36.79 -2.98
N GLY A 15 25.04 35.71 -3.43
CA GLY A 15 26.32 35.77 -4.14
C GLY A 15 26.52 34.54 -5.01
N SER A 16 26.48 34.76 -6.34
CA SER A 16 26.78 33.80 -7.40
C SER A 16 28.11 33.07 -7.18
N SER A 17 28.10 31.74 -7.23
CA SER A 17 29.32 30.93 -7.35
C SER A 17 29.42 30.32 -8.75
N THR A 18 30.47 30.74 -9.44
CA THR A 18 31.02 30.22 -10.69
C THR A 18 31.16 28.70 -10.69
N PHE A 19 30.70 28.04 -11.75
CA PHE A 19 31.04 26.64 -12.06
C PHE A 19 32.54 26.51 -12.30
N LEU A 20 33.21 25.69 -11.48
CA LEU A 20 34.51 25.11 -11.78
C LEU A 20 34.28 23.72 -12.39
N PRO A 21 35.11 23.29 -13.36
CA PRO A 21 35.00 21.96 -13.94
C PRO A 21 35.44 20.93 -12.89
N LEU A 22 34.61 19.92 -12.64
CA LEU A 22 35.05 18.75 -11.88
C LEU A 22 36.11 18.03 -12.71
N ALA A 23 37.33 17.98 -12.17
CA ALA A 23 38.32 17.01 -12.59
C ALA A 23 37.85 15.62 -12.13
N ALA A 24 37.88 14.66 -13.05
CA ALA A 24 37.65 13.25 -12.78
C ALA A 24 38.56 12.79 -11.63
N GLN A 25 37.92 12.38 -10.55
CA GLN A 25 38.54 11.79 -9.39
C GLN A 25 38.54 10.28 -9.65
N ALA A 26 39.71 9.64 -9.64
CA ALA A 26 39.80 8.19 -9.73
C ALA A 26 38.89 7.58 -8.64
N GLU A 27 37.85 6.86 -9.07
CA GLU A 27 36.89 6.26 -8.16
C GLU A 27 37.59 5.15 -7.37
N SER A 28 37.59 5.29 -6.06
CA SER A 28 38.03 4.23 -5.15
C SER A 28 37.09 3.04 -5.30
N GLU A 29 37.65 1.82 -5.35
CA GLU A 29 36.94 0.54 -5.27
C GLU A 29 35.77 0.64 -4.28
N SER A 30 34.56 0.36 -4.78
CA SER A 30 33.33 0.41 -3.98
C SER A 30 32.62 -0.93 -4.05
N ILE A 31 32.55 -1.63 -2.92
CA ILE A 31 31.80 -2.87 -2.77
C ILE A 31 30.58 -2.60 -1.89
N VAL A 32 29.39 -2.95 -2.39
CA VAL A 32 28.15 -2.97 -1.62
C VAL A 32 27.77 -4.42 -1.38
N TYR A 33 27.49 -4.76 -0.13
CA TYR A 33 27.12 -6.09 0.29
C TYR A 33 25.59 -6.20 0.43
N SER A 34 25.05 -7.32 -0.04
CA SER A 34 23.65 -7.70 0.10
C SER A 34 23.27 -7.79 1.57
N ALA A 35 22.14 -7.18 1.94
CA ALA A 35 21.62 -7.27 3.30
C ALA A 35 21.17 -8.70 3.67
N GLU A 36 20.83 -9.52 2.68
CA GLU A 36 20.33 -10.89 2.87
C GLU A 36 21.49 -11.88 3.11
N TRP A 37 22.54 -11.78 2.29
CA TRP A 37 23.61 -12.78 2.25
C TRP A 37 24.95 -12.30 2.74
N ASP A 38 25.16 -11.01 2.97
CA ASP A 38 26.50 -10.45 3.27
C ASP A 38 27.55 -10.89 2.22
N THR A 39 27.13 -10.97 0.96
CA THR A 39 27.98 -11.16 -0.24
C THR A 39 27.88 -9.92 -1.12
N PRO A 40 28.87 -9.65 -2.00
CA PRO A 40 28.77 -8.51 -2.90
C PRO A 40 27.51 -8.55 -3.76
N GLU A 41 26.74 -7.46 -3.76
CA GLU A 41 25.64 -7.23 -4.72
C GLU A 41 26.01 -6.18 -5.78
N PHE A 42 27.01 -5.36 -5.47
CA PHE A 42 27.65 -4.42 -6.39
C PHE A 42 29.14 -4.36 -6.11
N ILE A 43 29.95 -4.43 -7.17
CA ILE A 43 31.38 -4.12 -7.14
C ILE A 43 31.61 -3.12 -8.25
N GLY A 44 32.10 -1.93 -7.90
CA GLY A 44 32.60 -0.94 -8.84
C GLY A 44 34.11 -0.82 -8.64
N GLU A 45 34.87 -1.24 -9.64
CA GLU A 45 36.33 -1.21 -9.62
C GLU A 45 36.88 -1.10 -11.05
N GLU A 46 38.20 -1.13 -11.21
CA GLU A 46 38.82 -1.30 -12.52
C GLU A 46 39.75 -2.51 -12.46
N PHE A 47 39.21 -3.68 -12.81
CA PHE A 47 39.98 -4.92 -12.89
C PHE A 47 40.63 -5.01 -14.28
N GLU A 48 41.94 -4.79 -14.30
CA GLU A 48 42.78 -4.96 -15.50
C GLU A 48 42.89 -6.45 -15.84
N ALA A 49 42.12 -6.87 -16.84
CA ALA A 49 42.12 -8.24 -17.34
C ALA A 49 43.26 -8.46 -18.36
N GLU A 50 44.49 -8.06 -17.99
CA GLU A 50 45.68 -8.21 -18.85
C GLU A 50 45.84 -9.69 -19.27
N ASP A 51 45.99 -9.93 -20.57
CA ASP A 51 46.12 -11.25 -21.20
C ASP A 51 44.87 -12.18 -21.13
N LEU A 52 43.70 -11.67 -20.74
CA LEU A 52 42.43 -12.42 -20.76
C LEU A 52 41.51 -11.97 -21.91
N ASP A 53 40.89 -12.93 -22.61
CA ASP A 53 40.00 -12.67 -23.76
C ASP A 53 38.58 -13.20 -23.52
N GLY A 54 37.57 -12.46 -24.00
CA GLY A 54 36.17 -12.87 -23.94
C GLY A 54 35.69 -13.19 -22.52
N GLU A 55 35.04 -14.35 -22.35
CA GLU A 55 34.53 -14.82 -21.05
C GLU A 55 35.64 -15.03 -20.01
N ASP A 56 36.91 -15.24 -20.39
CA ASP A 56 37.99 -15.43 -19.42
C ASP A 56 38.22 -14.18 -18.53
N LYS A 57 37.80 -13.00 -19.01
CA LYS A 57 37.76 -11.77 -18.20
C LYS A 57 36.76 -11.86 -17.04
N VAL A 58 35.59 -12.42 -17.32
CA VAL A 58 34.52 -12.66 -16.34
C VAL A 58 35.01 -13.64 -15.28
N TRP A 59 35.66 -14.72 -15.71
CA TRP A 59 36.21 -15.73 -14.81
C TRP A 59 37.33 -15.19 -13.94
N GLY A 60 38.29 -14.46 -14.51
CA GLY A 60 39.38 -13.85 -13.75
C GLY A 60 38.88 -12.87 -12.68
N PHE A 61 37.87 -12.06 -13.01
CA PHE A 61 37.24 -11.14 -12.05
C PHE A 61 36.54 -11.90 -10.91
N LEU A 62 35.73 -12.91 -11.23
CA LEU A 62 35.02 -13.70 -10.21
C LEU A 62 35.99 -14.51 -9.34
N GLU A 63 37.09 -14.99 -9.89
CA GLU A 63 38.18 -15.68 -9.17
C GLU A 63 38.91 -14.74 -8.20
N GLN A 64 39.14 -13.48 -8.57
CA GLN A 64 39.71 -12.48 -7.67
C GLN A 64 38.80 -12.22 -6.45
N HIS A 65 37.49 -12.19 -6.67
CA HIS A 65 36.49 -11.92 -5.63
C HIS A 65 35.93 -13.18 -4.97
N GLN A 66 36.51 -14.35 -5.24
CA GLN A 66 36.00 -15.66 -4.78
C GLN A 66 35.74 -15.70 -3.27
N ASP A 67 36.68 -15.18 -2.47
CA ASP A 67 36.58 -15.16 -1.01
C ASP A 67 35.42 -14.28 -0.52
N SER A 68 35.14 -13.16 -1.21
CA SER A 68 34.07 -12.23 -0.85
C SER A 68 32.68 -12.80 -1.15
N PHE A 69 32.57 -13.60 -2.21
CA PHE A 69 31.36 -14.38 -2.51
C PHE A 69 31.23 -15.64 -1.67
N ARG A 70 32.29 -16.03 -0.92
CA ARG A 70 32.31 -17.23 -0.08
C ARG A 70 32.09 -18.50 -0.91
N ILE A 71 32.73 -18.55 -2.08
CA ILE A 71 32.66 -19.68 -3.01
C ILE A 71 33.68 -20.75 -2.60
N ASP A 72 33.17 -21.95 -2.31
CA ASP A 72 33.98 -23.14 -2.11
C ASP A 72 34.21 -23.88 -3.44
N GLY A 73 35.48 -24.07 -3.83
CA GLY A 73 35.86 -24.83 -5.03
C GLY A 73 36.21 -23.96 -6.25
N GLU A 74 35.94 -24.46 -7.46
CA GLU A 74 36.21 -23.75 -8.71
C GLU A 74 35.04 -22.80 -9.05
N VAL A 75 35.31 -21.50 -9.27
CA VAL A 75 34.29 -20.48 -9.61
C VAL A 75 33.42 -20.88 -10.79
N ARG A 76 34.00 -21.58 -11.77
CA ARG A 76 33.30 -22.03 -12.98
C ARG A 76 32.22 -23.09 -12.71
N ASP A 77 32.23 -23.74 -11.54
CA ASP A 77 31.16 -24.66 -11.13
C ASP A 77 29.93 -23.92 -10.57
N HIS A 78 30.14 -22.69 -10.09
CA HIS A 78 29.12 -21.86 -9.42
C HIS A 78 28.44 -20.87 -10.36
N PHE A 79 28.93 -20.73 -11.58
CA PHE A 79 28.44 -19.72 -12.51
C PHE A 79 28.42 -20.23 -13.94
N LYS A 80 27.51 -19.67 -14.73
CA LYS A 80 27.43 -19.92 -16.16
C LYS A 80 27.15 -18.61 -16.90
N VAL A 81 28.00 -18.26 -17.86
CA VAL A 81 27.71 -17.17 -18.79
C VAL A 81 26.51 -17.59 -19.66
N LEU A 82 25.48 -16.75 -19.68
CA LEU A 82 24.26 -16.95 -20.45
C LEU A 82 24.28 -16.18 -21.76
N ASP A 83 24.76 -14.94 -21.72
CA ASP A 83 24.70 -14.02 -22.85
C ASP A 83 25.83 -12.97 -22.77
N GLU A 84 26.23 -12.49 -23.93
CA GLU A 84 27.23 -11.43 -24.12
C GLU A 84 26.65 -10.38 -25.08
N VAL A 85 26.54 -9.13 -24.62
CA VAL A 85 25.99 -8.04 -25.41
C VAL A 85 26.93 -6.85 -25.40
N THR A 86 27.49 -6.51 -26.56
CA THR A 86 28.22 -5.27 -26.77
C THR A 86 27.28 -4.13 -27.15
N ASP A 87 27.32 -3.05 -26.37
CA ASP A 87 26.63 -1.81 -26.65
C ASP A 87 27.33 -1.04 -27.78
N ARG A 88 26.56 -0.62 -28.79
CA ARG A 88 27.12 -0.01 -30.01
C ARG A 88 27.44 1.47 -29.88
N GLU A 89 27.00 2.12 -28.80
CA GLU A 89 27.22 3.54 -28.58
C GLU A 89 28.42 3.79 -27.66
N THR A 90 28.67 2.86 -26.73
CA THR A 90 29.71 2.97 -25.70
C THR A 90 30.86 1.98 -25.90
N ASP A 91 30.73 1.04 -26.83
CA ASP A 91 31.66 -0.08 -27.04
C ASP A 91 31.90 -0.94 -25.77
N MET A 92 31.03 -0.81 -24.76
CA MET A 92 31.05 -1.63 -23.55
C MET A 92 30.40 -2.99 -23.82
N THR A 93 30.93 -4.05 -23.21
CA THR A 93 30.34 -5.39 -23.25
C THR A 93 29.73 -5.76 -21.90
N HIS A 94 28.50 -6.25 -21.92
CA HIS A 94 27.78 -6.76 -20.76
C HIS A 94 27.66 -8.28 -20.83
N TYR A 95 28.18 -8.97 -19.81
CA TYR A 95 28.01 -10.40 -19.62
C TYR A 95 26.88 -10.67 -18.65
N ARG A 96 25.89 -11.47 -19.07
CA ARG A 96 24.86 -12.02 -18.17
C ARG A 96 25.35 -13.35 -17.62
N VAL A 97 25.51 -13.45 -16.32
CA VAL A 97 25.95 -14.66 -15.62
C VAL A 97 24.81 -15.20 -14.78
N GLN A 98 24.70 -16.52 -14.70
CA GLN A 98 23.72 -17.23 -13.88
C GLN A 98 24.45 -18.01 -12.80
N GLU A 99 24.03 -17.83 -11.56
CA GLU A 99 24.48 -18.66 -10.45
C GLU A 99 23.97 -20.11 -10.62
N MET A 100 24.85 -21.07 -10.34
CA MET A 100 24.65 -22.50 -10.47
C MET A 100 25.03 -23.18 -9.16
N TYR A 101 24.29 -24.21 -8.77
CA TYR A 101 24.63 -25.11 -7.68
C TYR A 101 24.48 -26.54 -8.16
N GLU A 102 25.57 -27.32 -8.15
CA GLU A 102 25.59 -28.71 -8.64
C GLU A 102 25.00 -28.86 -10.06
N GLY A 103 25.24 -27.87 -10.92
CA GLY A 103 24.72 -27.81 -12.29
C GLY A 103 23.23 -27.41 -12.42
N ILE A 104 22.58 -27.02 -11.32
CA ILE A 104 21.19 -26.52 -11.28
C ILE A 104 21.22 -25.00 -11.12
N PRO A 105 20.52 -24.23 -11.97
CA PRO A 105 20.48 -22.78 -11.85
C PRO A 105 19.73 -22.32 -10.59
N VAL A 106 20.21 -21.25 -9.95
CA VAL A 106 19.53 -20.60 -8.83
C VAL A 106 18.56 -19.54 -9.36
N TYR A 107 17.27 -19.73 -9.08
CA TYR A 107 16.21 -18.90 -9.64
C TYR A 107 16.30 -17.45 -9.17
N GLY A 108 16.44 -16.51 -10.12
CA GLY A 108 16.50 -15.08 -9.83
C GLY A 108 17.89 -14.55 -9.48
N TYR A 109 18.90 -15.43 -9.36
CA TYR A 109 20.28 -15.06 -9.04
C TYR A 109 21.12 -15.00 -10.33
N GLN A 110 20.85 -13.95 -11.12
CA GLN A 110 21.65 -13.60 -12.28
C GLN A 110 22.43 -12.31 -12.03
N GLN A 111 23.66 -12.29 -12.49
CA GLN A 111 24.58 -11.17 -12.34
C GLN A 111 24.87 -10.54 -13.71
N THR A 112 25.21 -9.26 -13.70
CA THR A 112 25.67 -8.53 -14.88
C THR A 112 27.09 -8.08 -14.62
N ILE A 113 28.03 -8.45 -15.49
CA ILE A 113 29.41 -8.02 -15.42
C ILE A 113 29.69 -7.10 -16.61
N HIS A 114 30.20 -5.90 -16.32
CA HIS A 114 30.45 -4.85 -17.30
C HIS A 114 31.94 -4.82 -17.64
N VAL A 115 32.24 -4.80 -18.94
CA VAL A 115 33.59 -4.68 -19.49
C VAL A 115 33.64 -3.41 -20.34
N ASN A 116 34.61 -2.53 -20.08
CA ASN A 116 34.78 -1.29 -20.84
C ASN A 116 35.46 -1.52 -22.20
N GLU A 117 35.60 -0.46 -22.99
CA GLU A 117 36.21 -0.49 -24.33
C GLU A 117 37.68 -0.95 -24.31
N ASP A 118 38.41 -0.67 -23.23
CA ASP A 118 39.79 -1.12 -23.01
C ASP A 118 39.88 -2.59 -22.60
N GLY A 119 38.75 -3.21 -22.31
CA GLY A 119 38.65 -4.61 -21.97
C GLY A 119 38.77 -4.93 -20.48
N ASN A 120 38.73 -3.91 -19.61
CA ASN A 120 38.75 -4.04 -18.15
C ASN A 120 37.34 -4.30 -17.61
N VAL A 121 37.22 -5.14 -16.57
CA VAL A 121 35.95 -5.30 -15.86
C VAL A 121 35.77 -4.10 -14.94
N THR A 122 34.65 -3.39 -15.11
CA THR A 122 34.38 -2.14 -14.39
C THR A 122 33.25 -2.23 -13.37
N ALA A 123 32.35 -3.20 -13.54
CA ALA A 123 31.28 -3.41 -12.58
C ALA A 123 30.75 -4.84 -12.54
N PHE A 124 30.27 -5.23 -11.37
CA PHE A 124 29.43 -6.39 -11.13
C PHE A 124 28.13 -5.93 -10.47
N LEU A 125 26.99 -6.46 -10.94
CA LEU A 125 25.67 -6.16 -10.40
C LEU A 125 24.84 -7.44 -10.27
N GLY A 126 24.36 -7.74 -9.06
CA GLY A 126 23.43 -8.83 -8.79
C GLY A 126 23.77 -9.59 -7.51
N ASN A 127 22.78 -10.22 -6.89
CA ASN A 127 23.00 -11.03 -5.69
C ASN A 127 23.66 -12.37 -6.02
N TYR A 128 24.38 -12.92 -5.04
CA TYR A 128 24.89 -14.30 -5.05
C TYR A 128 24.49 -14.98 -3.74
N ALA A 129 23.93 -16.20 -3.81
CA ALA A 129 23.53 -16.98 -2.64
C ALA A 129 24.65 -17.96 -2.20
N PRO A 130 25.41 -17.64 -1.15
CA PRO A 130 26.48 -18.50 -0.67
C PRO A 130 25.94 -19.69 0.15
N ASP A 131 26.84 -20.59 0.53
CA ASP A 131 26.59 -21.65 1.53
C ASP A 131 25.45 -22.63 1.21
N LEU A 132 25.00 -22.72 -0.05
CA LEU A 132 23.96 -23.66 -0.48
C LEU A 132 24.32 -25.12 -0.14
N SER A 133 25.61 -25.45 -0.11
CA SER A 133 26.14 -26.77 0.29
C SER A 133 25.86 -27.14 1.75
N ASN A 134 25.58 -26.17 2.62
CA ASN A 134 25.27 -26.40 4.03
C ASN A 134 23.79 -26.75 4.26
N ASN A 135 22.96 -26.71 3.22
CA ASN A 135 21.54 -27.01 3.32
C ASN A 135 21.28 -28.51 3.02
N ASP A 136 21.18 -29.32 4.08
CA ASP A 136 20.87 -30.76 4.01
C ASP A 136 19.55 -31.10 3.27
N LYS A 137 18.65 -30.12 3.08
CA LYS A 137 17.40 -30.30 2.31
C LYS A 137 17.63 -30.26 0.81
N LEU A 138 18.71 -29.63 0.34
CA LEU A 138 19.07 -29.59 -1.08
C LEU A 138 19.67 -30.92 -1.52
N THR A 139 18.86 -31.70 -2.23
CA THR A 139 19.30 -32.94 -2.85
C THR A 139 19.84 -32.68 -4.26
N GLU A 140 20.91 -33.36 -4.68
CA GLU A 140 21.45 -33.26 -6.05
C GLU A 140 20.43 -33.64 -7.16
N LYS A 141 19.42 -34.45 -6.83
CA LYS A 141 18.46 -34.99 -7.82
C LYS A 141 17.04 -34.95 -7.29
N PRO A 142 16.07 -34.50 -8.11
CA PRO A 142 14.68 -34.45 -7.70
C PRO A 142 14.10 -35.86 -7.55
N LYS A 143 13.35 -36.11 -6.46
CA LYS A 143 12.61 -37.37 -6.28
C LYS A 143 11.36 -37.44 -7.15
N LEU A 144 10.80 -36.29 -7.52
CA LEU A 144 9.68 -36.16 -8.45
C LEU A 144 10.14 -35.88 -9.86
N LYS A 145 9.32 -36.30 -10.83
CA LYS A 145 9.51 -35.92 -12.23
C LYS A 145 8.79 -34.61 -12.49
N ALA A 146 9.32 -33.78 -13.39
CA ALA A 146 8.69 -32.53 -13.84
C ALA A 146 7.20 -32.68 -14.20
N ASP A 147 6.82 -33.76 -14.90
CA ASP A 147 5.41 -34.02 -15.27
C ASP A 147 4.49 -34.22 -14.06
N LYS A 148 5.02 -34.64 -12.91
CA LYS A 148 4.24 -34.72 -11.66
C LYS A 148 4.07 -33.33 -11.06
N ALA A 149 5.13 -32.53 -10.99
CA ALA A 149 5.06 -31.16 -10.50
C ALA A 149 4.07 -30.30 -11.33
N VAL A 150 4.09 -30.46 -12.66
CA VAL A 150 3.09 -29.83 -13.55
C VAL A 150 1.66 -30.25 -13.18
N LYS A 151 1.43 -31.53 -12.85
CA LYS A 151 0.09 -31.99 -12.45
C LYS A 151 -0.34 -31.43 -11.09
N GLU A 152 0.57 -31.34 -10.13
CA GLU A 152 0.27 -30.73 -8.83
C GLU A 152 -0.04 -29.24 -8.98
N ALA A 153 0.75 -28.51 -9.79
CA ALA A 153 0.48 -27.10 -10.09
C ALA A 153 -0.89 -26.89 -10.78
N ILE A 154 -1.23 -27.75 -11.76
CA ILE A 154 -2.55 -27.68 -12.43
C ILE A 154 -3.68 -27.97 -11.45
N LYS A 155 -3.53 -29.00 -10.62
CA LYS A 155 -4.53 -29.37 -9.63
C LYS A 155 -4.75 -28.25 -8.61
N ASP A 156 -3.67 -27.71 -8.05
CA ASP A 156 -3.74 -26.61 -7.08
C ASP A 156 -4.37 -25.35 -7.69
N LEU A 157 -4.06 -25.05 -8.96
CA LEU A 157 -4.70 -23.97 -9.71
C LEU A 157 -6.20 -24.22 -9.92
N GLU A 158 -6.59 -25.42 -10.35
CA GLU A 158 -8.00 -25.77 -10.60
C GLU A 158 -8.84 -25.73 -9.32
N ASP A 159 -8.25 -26.17 -8.19
CA ASP A 159 -8.83 -26.05 -6.85
C ASP A 159 -8.96 -24.56 -6.45
N GLU A 160 -7.96 -23.73 -6.75
CA GLU A 160 -7.97 -22.28 -6.45
C GLU A 160 -9.01 -21.50 -7.26
N ILE A 161 -9.20 -21.83 -8.54
CA ILE A 161 -10.18 -21.17 -9.41
C ILE A 161 -11.56 -21.85 -9.44
N ASP A 162 -11.73 -22.93 -8.67
CA ASP A 162 -12.93 -23.78 -8.57
C ASP A 162 -13.45 -24.26 -9.94
N LYS A 163 -12.54 -24.47 -10.91
CA LYS A 163 -12.87 -24.85 -12.29
C LYS A 163 -11.69 -25.51 -13.01
N GLU A 164 -12.02 -26.46 -13.89
CA GLU A 164 -11.05 -27.15 -14.75
C GLU A 164 -10.49 -26.24 -15.87
N VAL A 165 -9.17 -26.33 -16.11
CA VAL A 165 -8.48 -25.65 -17.22
C VAL A 165 -8.31 -26.61 -18.39
N LYS A 166 -9.15 -26.46 -19.41
CA LYS A 166 -9.18 -27.40 -20.55
C LYS A 166 -8.04 -27.20 -21.55
N LYS A 167 -7.46 -26.00 -21.60
CA LYS A 167 -6.44 -25.64 -22.58
C LYS A 167 -5.47 -24.62 -22.02
N PHE A 168 -4.18 -24.95 -22.12
CA PHE A 168 -3.08 -24.02 -21.91
C PHE A 168 -2.60 -23.46 -23.26
N GLU A 169 -2.32 -22.16 -23.32
CA GLU A 169 -1.78 -21.47 -24.50
C GLU A 169 -0.32 -21.84 -24.76
N VAL A 170 0.42 -22.10 -23.69
CA VAL A 170 1.76 -22.67 -23.73
C VAL A 170 1.73 -24.00 -23.00
N LYS A 171 2.27 -25.07 -23.61
CA LYS A 171 2.33 -26.38 -22.96
C LYS A 171 3.11 -26.24 -21.63
N PRO A 172 2.49 -26.54 -20.47
CA PRO A 172 3.17 -26.47 -19.19
C PRO A 172 4.39 -27.37 -19.15
N LYS A 173 5.46 -26.87 -18.53
CA LYS A 173 6.73 -27.59 -18.33
C LYS A 173 7.25 -27.25 -16.94
N GLY A 174 7.87 -28.24 -16.29
CA GLY A 174 8.60 -28.03 -15.05
C GLY A 174 10.07 -27.81 -15.33
N ASN A 175 10.58 -26.63 -15.02
CA ASN A 175 12.00 -26.28 -15.12
C ASN A 175 12.63 -26.40 -13.72
N LEU A 176 13.71 -27.15 -13.58
CA LEU A 176 14.34 -27.40 -12.28
C LEU A 176 15.26 -26.22 -11.90
N TYR A 177 15.08 -25.70 -10.70
CA TYR A 177 15.88 -24.62 -10.12
C TYR A 177 16.19 -24.90 -8.64
N ILE A 178 17.23 -24.24 -8.12
CA ILE A 178 17.28 -23.91 -6.70
C ILE A 178 16.42 -22.67 -6.51
N TYR A 179 15.40 -22.76 -5.66
CA TYR A 179 14.50 -21.66 -5.36
C TYR A 179 14.65 -21.26 -3.91
N ILE A 180 14.97 -19.98 -3.67
CA ILE A 180 15.11 -19.41 -2.34
C ILE A 180 13.81 -18.68 -2.01
N HIS A 181 13.20 -19.03 -0.88
CA HIS A 181 11.95 -18.45 -0.41
C HIS A 181 11.90 -18.45 1.12
N GLU A 182 11.60 -17.29 1.72
CA GLU A 182 11.52 -17.11 3.18
C GLU A 182 12.75 -17.66 3.93
N ASP A 183 13.95 -17.28 3.46
CA ASP A 183 15.25 -17.68 4.01
C ASP A 183 15.56 -19.20 3.94
N GLU A 184 14.73 -19.98 3.24
CA GLU A 184 14.99 -21.40 2.95
C GLU A 184 15.27 -21.63 1.45
N SER A 185 16.23 -22.50 1.15
CA SER A 185 16.49 -22.95 -0.22
C SER A 185 15.86 -24.31 -0.50
N TYR A 186 15.21 -24.42 -1.64
CA TYR A 186 14.50 -25.60 -2.10
C TYR A 186 15.01 -26.06 -3.45
N LEU A 187 15.06 -27.37 -3.67
CA LEU A 187 15.09 -27.90 -5.03
C LEU A 187 13.65 -27.87 -5.56
N ALA A 188 13.36 -27.03 -6.55
CA ALA A 188 11.99 -26.78 -6.99
C ALA A 188 11.83 -26.85 -8.52
N TYR A 189 10.64 -27.25 -8.95
CA TYR A 189 10.19 -27.08 -10.33
C TYR A 189 9.42 -25.76 -10.46
N GLU A 190 9.93 -24.85 -11.28
CA GLU A 190 9.17 -23.72 -11.79
C GLU A 190 8.21 -24.19 -12.89
N VAL A 191 6.93 -23.86 -12.75
CA VAL A 191 5.88 -24.22 -13.71
C VAL A 191 5.07 -22.97 -14.06
N GLU A 192 5.08 -22.61 -15.35
CA GLU A 192 4.18 -21.58 -15.88
C GLU A 192 2.89 -22.22 -16.43
N LEU A 193 1.74 -21.76 -15.93
CA LEU A 193 0.40 -22.14 -16.37
C LEU A 193 -0.29 -20.95 -17.03
N ASN A 194 -0.25 -20.93 -18.36
CA ASN A 194 -0.85 -19.88 -19.20
C ASN A 194 -2.09 -20.41 -19.92
N PHE A 195 -3.27 -19.85 -19.65
CA PHE A 195 -4.56 -20.31 -20.17
C PHE A 195 -5.54 -19.15 -20.36
N LEU A 196 -6.57 -19.35 -21.19
CA LEU A 196 -7.61 -18.35 -21.48
C LEU A 196 -9.03 -18.74 -21.04
N ASP A 197 -9.26 -19.99 -20.65
CA ASP A 197 -10.57 -20.53 -20.23
C ASP A 197 -10.30 -21.44 -19.01
N PRO A 198 -11.09 -21.37 -17.93
CA PRO A 198 -12.39 -20.69 -17.74
C PRO A 198 -12.30 -19.19 -17.46
N GLN A 199 -11.13 -18.73 -17.05
CA GLN A 199 -10.76 -17.32 -16.92
C GLN A 199 -9.27 -17.21 -17.26
N PRO A 200 -8.84 -16.21 -18.02
CA PRO A 200 -7.42 -16.06 -18.31
C PRO A 200 -6.55 -15.97 -17.05
N GLY A 201 -5.48 -16.75 -17.05
CA GLY A 201 -4.46 -16.75 -16.01
C GLY A 201 -3.09 -17.00 -16.62
N ARG A 202 -2.05 -16.39 -16.03
CA ARG A 202 -0.66 -16.72 -16.33
C ARG A 202 0.07 -16.94 -15.01
N TRP A 203 -0.17 -18.09 -14.41
CA TRP A 203 0.38 -18.39 -13.10
C TRP A 203 1.80 -18.89 -13.19
N LYS A 204 2.64 -18.48 -12.25
CA LYS A 204 3.94 -19.11 -11.97
C LYS A 204 3.86 -19.85 -10.66
N TYR A 205 4.29 -21.10 -10.67
CA TYR A 205 4.32 -22.00 -9.52
C TYR A 205 5.75 -22.45 -9.24
N PHE A 206 6.09 -22.62 -7.97
CA PHE A 206 7.31 -23.29 -7.51
C PHE A 206 6.89 -24.50 -6.68
N ILE A 207 7.14 -25.68 -7.20
CA ILE A 207 6.76 -26.96 -6.58
C ILE A 207 8.00 -27.64 -6.04
N ASP A 208 8.00 -28.06 -4.78
CA ASP A 208 9.10 -28.82 -4.19
C ASP A 208 9.34 -30.11 -4.99
N ALA A 209 10.56 -30.26 -5.50
CA ALA A 209 10.90 -31.33 -6.42
C ALA A 209 11.09 -32.69 -5.72
N ASN A 210 11.00 -32.72 -4.39
CA ASN A 210 11.09 -33.91 -3.55
C ASN A 210 9.74 -34.35 -3.01
N THR A 211 8.90 -33.43 -2.54
CA THR A 211 7.62 -33.73 -1.89
C THR A 211 6.43 -33.50 -2.81
N GLY A 212 6.50 -32.50 -3.69
CA GLY A 212 5.41 -32.07 -4.56
C GLY A 212 4.55 -30.97 -3.96
N ASP A 213 4.95 -30.45 -2.80
CA ASP A 213 4.26 -29.37 -2.12
C ASP A 213 4.46 -28.05 -2.89
N VAL A 214 3.45 -27.17 -2.87
CA VAL A 214 3.55 -25.83 -3.44
C VAL A 214 4.36 -24.96 -2.48
N ILE A 215 5.56 -24.54 -2.90
CA ILE A 215 6.41 -23.62 -2.12
C ILE A 215 5.88 -22.19 -2.27
N ASN A 216 5.61 -21.77 -3.51
CA ASN A 216 5.08 -20.44 -3.82
C ASN A 216 4.29 -20.45 -5.15
N LYS A 217 3.37 -19.52 -5.32
CA LYS A 217 2.64 -19.27 -6.56
C LYS A 217 2.18 -17.82 -6.70
N TYR A 218 2.08 -17.31 -7.93
CA TYR A 218 1.51 -15.99 -8.22
C TYR A 218 1.00 -15.88 -9.66
N ASN A 219 0.02 -15.00 -9.92
CA ASN A 219 -0.52 -14.74 -11.25
C ASN A 219 0.17 -13.54 -11.94
N MET A 220 0.64 -13.73 -13.17
CA MET A 220 1.32 -12.73 -14.01
C MET A 220 0.39 -12.04 -15.01
N LEU A 221 -0.87 -12.47 -15.17
CA LEU A 221 -1.85 -11.70 -15.96
C LEU A 221 -2.31 -10.49 -15.15
N HIS A 222 -1.74 -9.38 -15.58
CA HIS A 222 -1.80 -8.00 -15.16
C HIS A 222 -3.18 -7.47 -14.71
N GLU A 223 -3.10 -6.73 -13.61
CA GLU A 223 -3.97 -5.60 -13.33
C GLU A 223 -3.87 -4.56 -14.44
N ILE A 224 -4.99 -3.93 -14.73
CA ILE A 224 -5.12 -2.92 -15.74
C ILE A 224 -5.84 -1.74 -15.13
N THR A 225 -5.36 -0.54 -15.44
CA THR A 225 -6.09 0.68 -15.12
C THR A 225 -7.36 0.71 -15.96
N GLY A 226 -8.51 0.57 -15.30
CA GLY A 226 -9.83 0.86 -15.85
C GLY A 226 -10.11 2.34 -15.87
N THR A 227 -11.01 2.75 -16.76
CA THR A 227 -11.55 4.13 -16.77
C THR A 227 -13.05 4.06 -16.61
N GLY A 228 -13.62 4.98 -15.83
CA GLY A 228 -15.06 5.07 -15.66
C GLY A 228 -15.53 6.48 -15.44
N THR A 229 -16.84 6.66 -15.47
CA THR A 229 -17.51 7.92 -15.11
C THR A 229 -18.26 7.73 -13.80
N GLY A 230 -17.92 8.53 -12.80
CA GLY A 230 -18.56 8.56 -11.49
C GLY A 230 -19.99 9.08 -11.52
N VAL A 231 -20.67 9.04 -10.38
CA VAL A 231 -22.06 9.53 -10.24
C VAL A 231 -22.18 11.02 -10.57
N LEU A 232 -21.13 11.81 -10.28
CA LEU A 232 -21.09 13.26 -10.55
C LEU A 232 -20.67 13.59 -12.00
N GLY A 233 -20.38 12.58 -12.82
CA GLY A 233 -20.01 12.75 -14.22
C GLY A 233 -18.51 13.00 -14.46
N ASP A 234 -17.70 12.98 -13.40
CA ASP A 234 -16.25 13.05 -13.48
C ASP A 234 -15.65 11.72 -13.93
N SER A 235 -14.48 11.78 -14.59
CA SER A 235 -13.80 10.57 -15.07
C SER A 235 -12.74 10.12 -14.08
N LYS A 236 -12.78 8.85 -13.70
CA LYS A 236 -11.83 8.23 -12.78
C LYS A 236 -11.02 7.14 -13.48
N SER A 237 -9.79 6.97 -13.03
CA SER A 237 -8.94 5.82 -13.35
C SER A 237 -8.69 5.02 -12.08
N PHE A 238 -8.77 3.70 -12.16
CA PHE A 238 -8.64 2.82 -11.00
C PHE A 238 -8.16 1.45 -11.45
N GLU A 239 -7.40 0.75 -10.61
CA GLU A 239 -6.88 -0.57 -10.94
C GLU A 239 -8.00 -1.62 -10.92
N VAL A 240 -8.03 -2.50 -11.91
CA VAL A 240 -8.96 -3.63 -12.00
C VAL A 240 -8.27 -4.87 -12.53
N THR A 241 -8.89 -6.03 -12.36
CA THR A 241 -8.37 -7.29 -12.88
C THR A 241 -8.95 -7.54 -14.25
N LYS A 242 -8.10 -7.66 -15.27
CA LYS A 242 -8.52 -8.16 -16.57
C LYS A 242 -8.71 -9.67 -16.47
N VAL A 243 -9.97 -10.10 -16.46
CA VAL A 243 -10.29 -11.52 -16.51
C VAL A 243 -10.04 -12.03 -17.92
N SER A 244 -10.60 -11.42 -18.96
CA SER A 244 -10.36 -11.82 -20.36
C SER A 244 -10.28 -10.64 -21.33
N ASN A 245 -10.09 -10.92 -22.63
CA ASN A 245 -10.03 -9.88 -23.65
C ASN A 245 -11.25 -8.95 -23.66
N THR A 246 -12.40 -9.44 -23.19
CA THR A 246 -13.67 -8.72 -23.15
C THR A 246 -14.33 -8.80 -21.78
N ASN A 247 -13.56 -9.01 -20.71
CA ASN A 247 -14.10 -9.10 -19.36
C ASN A 247 -13.11 -8.57 -18.34
N TYR A 248 -13.55 -7.61 -17.54
CA TYR A 248 -12.81 -6.96 -16.48
C TYR A 248 -13.65 -7.08 -15.21
N THR A 249 -13.02 -7.26 -14.06
CA THR A 249 -13.72 -7.31 -12.78
C THR A 249 -13.21 -6.23 -11.86
N ALA A 250 -14.10 -5.64 -11.05
CA ALA A 250 -13.80 -4.60 -10.06
C ALA A 250 -13.06 -5.19 -8.86
N LYS A 251 -11.85 -5.68 -9.15
CA LYS A 251 -10.92 -6.34 -8.26
C LYS A 251 -9.53 -5.77 -8.53
N ASP A 252 -8.97 -5.11 -7.53
CA ASP A 252 -7.58 -4.65 -7.47
C ASP A 252 -6.82 -5.63 -6.56
N THR A 253 -5.63 -6.07 -6.98
CA THR A 253 -4.74 -6.93 -6.20
C THR A 253 -3.40 -6.25 -5.85
N THR A 254 -3.20 -4.99 -6.25
CA THR A 254 -2.00 -4.20 -5.95
C THR A 254 -2.01 -3.67 -4.52
N ARG A 255 -3.19 -3.59 -3.89
CA ARG A 255 -3.38 -3.08 -2.53
C ARG A 255 -3.75 -4.18 -1.55
N GLY A 256 -2.84 -4.50 -0.63
CA GLY A 256 -3.05 -5.52 0.41
C GLY A 256 -3.47 -6.88 -0.15
N LYS A 257 -4.47 -7.52 0.48
CA LYS A 257 -5.11 -8.76 0.01
C LYS A 257 -6.19 -8.50 -1.05
N GLY A 258 -6.27 -7.28 -1.55
CA GLY A 258 -7.12 -6.82 -2.65
C GLY A 258 -8.24 -5.87 -2.23
N ILE A 259 -8.81 -5.20 -3.22
CA ILE A 259 -10.01 -4.36 -3.11
C ILE A 259 -11.03 -4.92 -4.09
N GLU A 260 -12.22 -5.27 -3.61
CA GLU A 260 -13.28 -5.86 -4.42
C GLU A 260 -14.58 -5.05 -4.25
N THR A 261 -15.18 -4.65 -5.38
CA THR A 261 -16.45 -3.91 -5.37
C THR A 261 -17.55 -4.72 -6.04
N TYR A 262 -18.67 -4.85 -5.34
CA TYR A 262 -19.81 -5.65 -5.69
C TYR A 262 -21.05 -4.78 -5.92
N THR A 263 -22.03 -5.33 -6.63
CA THR A 263 -23.38 -4.78 -6.72
C THR A 263 -24.39 -5.71 -6.04
N ALA A 264 -25.21 -5.15 -5.15
CA ALA A 264 -26.35 -5.85 -4.55
C ALA A 264 -27.58 -5.87 -5.47
N ARG A 265 -27.54 -5.15 -6.62
CA ARG A 265 -28.61 -5.10 -7.63
C ARG A 265 -29.98 -4.77 -7.03
N ASN A 266 -30.02 -3.76 -6.18
CA ASN A 266 -31.19 -3.28 -5.46
C ASN A 266 -31.82 -4.31 -4.50
N ARG A 267 -30.99 -5.21 -3.96
CA ARG A 267 -31.37 -6.21 -2.96
C ARG A 267 -30.62 -5.97 -1.65
N TYR A 268 -30.96 -6.73 -0.63
CA TYR A 268 -30.32 -6.70 0.69
C TYR A 268 -29.30 -7.84 0.88
N THR A 269 -28.94 -8.56 -0.18
CA THR A 269 -28.00 -9.69 -0.12
C THR A 269 -26.59 -9.19 -0.34
N LEU A 270 -25.71 -9.41 0.64
CA LEU A 270 -24.31 -9.01 0.62
C LEU A 270 -23.37 -10.23 0.45
N PRO A 271 -22.17 -10.07 -0.15
CA PRO A 271 -21.69 -8.85 -0.81
C PRO A 271 -22.37 -8.59 -2.17
N GLY A 272 -23.12 -9.57 -2.70
CA GLY A 272 -23.78 -9.45 -4.00
C GLY A 272 -22.97 -10.08 -5.12
N THR A 273 -22.97 -9.47 -6.30
CA THR A 273 -22.19 -9.93 -7.46
C THR A 273 -21.00 -9.01 -7.70
N LEU A 274 -19.80 -9.57 -7.89
CA LEU A 274 -18.60 -8.78 -8.19
C LEU A 274 -18.85 -7.93 -9.45
N GLY A 275 -18.45 -6.66 -9.40
CA GLY A 275 -18.52 -5.75 -10.53
C GLY A 275 -17.78 -6.31 -11.73
N SER A 276 -18.38 -6.21 -12.92
CA SER A 276 -17.76 -6.66 -14.15
C SER A 276 -18.10 -5.74 -15.31
N ASP A 277 -17.14 -5.55 -16.21
CA ASP A 277 -17.26 -4.73 -17.41
C ASP A 277 -16.67 -5.44 -18.64
N THR A 278 -17.14 -5.13 -19.85
CA THR A 278 -16.73 -5.85 -21.07
C THR A 278 -15.63 -5.19 -21.89
N ASP A 279 -15.38 -3.89 -21.71
CA ASP A 279 -14.45 -3.12 -22.53
C ASP A 279 -13.52 -2.20 -21.72
N ASN A 280 -13.57 -2.30 -20.39
CA ASN A 280 -12.83 -1.52 -19.40
C ASN A 280 -13.23 -0.03 -19.36
N LYS A 281 -14.44 0.29 -19.82
CA LYS A 281 -15.05 1.62 -19.76
C LYS A 281 -16.32 1.56 -18.90
N TRP A 282 -16.10 1.71 -17.61
CA TRP A 282 -17.11 1.50 -16.58
C TRP A 282 -18.14 2.62 -16.58
N THR A 283 -19.43 2.25 -16.61
CA THR A 283 -20.57 3.18 -16.70
C THR A 283 -21.50 3.14 -15.50
N ASP A 284 -21.27 2.22 -14.57
CA ASP A 284 -21.93 2.19 -13.26
C ASP A 284 -21.22 3.17 -12.34
N GLY A 285 -21.74 4.40 -12.25
CA GLY A 285 -21.11 5.48 -11.51
C GLY A 285 -20.92 5.18 -10.02
N ALA A 286 -21.92 4.56 -9.38
CA ALA A 286 -21.82 4.23 -7.96
C ALA A 286 -20.69 3.23 -7.72
N LEU A 287 -20.57 2.22 -8.59
CA LEU A 287 -19.50 1.22 -8.53
C LEU A 287 -18.12 1.84 -8.81
N VAL A 288 -18.03 2.71 -9.83
CA VAL A 288 -16.80 3.44 -10.17
C VAL A 288 -16.29 4.23 -8.96
N ASP A 289 -17.16 5.01 -8.32
CA ASP A 289 -16.78 5.84 -7.18
C ASP A 289 -16.38 4.98 -5.99
N ALA A 290 -17.19 3.97 -5.63
CA ALA A 290 -16.90 3.07 -4.52
C ALA A 290 -15.56 2.33 -4.68
N HIS A 291 -15.20 1.96 -5.92
CA HIS A 291 -13.94 1.25 -6.19
C HIS A 291 -12.74 2.20 -6.16
N ALA A 292 -12.82 3.31 -6.89
CA ALA A 292 -11.74 4.30 -6.97
C ALA A 292 -11.46 4.95 -5.60
N TYR A 293 -12.50 5.29 -4.84
CA TYR A 293 -12.33 5.93 -3.53
C TYR A 293 -11.88 4.96 -2.44
N ALA A 294 -12.20 3.66 -2.54
CA ALA A 294 -11.59 2.66 -1.67
C ALA A 294 -10.07 2.54 -1.93
N GLN A 295 -9.64 2.60 -3.20
CA GLN A 295 -8.21 2.65 -3.56
C GLN A 295 -7.54 3.91 -2.99
N ALA A 296 -8.13 5.09 -3.20
CA ALA A 296 -7.60 6.35 -2.69
C ALA A 296 -7.49 6.37 -1.15
N THR A 297 -8.51 5.85 -0.47
CA THR A 297 -8.53 5.75 1.00
C THR A 297 -7.44 4.80 1.50
N TYR A 298 -7.27 3.63 0.87
CA TYR A 298 -6.17 2.72 1.20
C TYR A 298 -4.81 3.41 1.06
N ASP A 299 -4.61 4.13 -0.05
CA ASP A 299 -3.35 4.82 -0.35
C ASP A 299 -3.07 5.95 0.65
N TYR A 300 -4.09 6.68 1.10
CA TYR A 300 -3.95 7.68 2.15
C TYR A 300 -3.45 7.02 3.45
N TYR A 301 -4.13 6.00 3.95
CA TYR A 301 -3.73 5.31 5.19
C TYR A 301 -2.31 4.73 5.08
N LYS A 302 -1.96 4.18 3.91
CA LYS A 302 -0.63 3.64 3.67
C LYS A 302 0.44 4.73 3.62
N SER A 303 0.20 5.84 2.92
CA SER A 303 1.20 6.90 2.74
C SER A 303 1.33 7.83 3.95
N ALA A 304 0.22 8.26 4.53
CA ALA A 304 0.19 9.21 5.65
C ALA A 304 0.54 8.56 6.99
N HIS A 305 0.21 7.28 7.17
CA HIS A 305 0.28 6.59 8.46
C HIS A 305 1.06 5.27 8.45
N ASN A 306 1.60 4.86 7.28
CA ASN A 306 2.20 3.54 7.08
C ASN A 306 1.27 2.38 7.49
N ARG A 307 -0.05 2.60 7.46
CA ARG A 307 -1.03 1.59 7.81
C ARG A 307 -1.37 0.72 6.61
N ASN A 308 -1.17 -0.59 6.71
CA ASN A 308 -1.54 -1.52 5.63
C ASN A 308 -3.00 -1.97 5.78
N SER A 309 -3.95 -1.32 5.09
CA SER A 309 -5.41 -1.56 5.21
C SER A 309 -6.00 -1.29 6.60
N TYR A 310 -7.29 -1.57 6.79
CA TYR A 310 -7.99 -1.28 8.04
C TYR A 310 -7.53 -2.14 9.22
N ASP A 311 -6.84 -3.28 9.03
CA ASP A 311 -6.33 -4.16 10.10
C ASP A 311 -4.82 -4.04 10.32
N ASN A 312 -4.15 -3.14 9.58
CA ASN A 312 -2.70 -3.02 9.52
C ASN A 312 -1.96 -4.29 9.04
N ASN A 313 -2.67 -5.23 8.41
CA ASN A 313 -2.13 -6.48 7.88
C ASN A 313 -2.69 -6.79 6.48
N GLY A 314 -3.02 -5.73 5.74
CA GLY A 314 -3.46 -5.80 4.36
C GLY A 314 -4.81 -6.49 4.18
N ALA A 315 -5.74 -6.41 5.14
CA ALA A 315 -7.08 -6.94 4.96
C ALA A 315 -7.71 -6.53 3.61
N LYS A 316 -8.46 -7.46 3.02
CA LYS A 316 -9.22 -7.20 1.80
C LYS A 316 -10.29 -6.15 2.09
N LEU A 317 -10.38 -5.13 1.24
CA LEU A 317 -11.47 -4.15 1.27
C LEU A 317 -12.61 -4.64 0.40
N ILE A 318 -13.82 -4.74 0.97
CA ILE A 318 -15.02 -5.15 0.25
C ILE A 318 -16.00 -3.97 0.28
N SER A 319 -16.46 -3.55 -0.88
CA SER A 319 -17.50 -2.54 -1.06
C SER A 319 -18.70 -3.14 -1.77
N THR A 320 -19.93 -2.80 -1.36
CA THR A 320 -21.16 -3.16 -2.09
C THR A 320 -22.01 -1.94 -2.37
N VAL A 321 -22.29 -1.68 -3.64
CA VAL A 321 -23.19 -0.61 -4.11
C VAL A 321 -24.57 -1.16 -4.48
N HIS A 322 -25.53 -0.27 -4.78
CA HIS A 322 -26.92 -0.63 -5.12
C HIS A 322 -27.59 -1.47 -4.04
N TYR A 323 -27.35 -1.13 -2.77
CA TYR A 323 -27.94 -1.82 -1.62
C TYR A 323 -29.37 -1.32 -1.37
N GLY A 324 -30.33 -2.25 -1.39
CA GLY A 324 -31.75 -1.92 -1.22
C GLY A 324 -32.31 -1.04 -2.34
N THR A 325 -33.45 -0.41 -2.10
CA THR A 325 -34.07 0.55 -3.05
C THR A 325 -34.35 1.83 -2.30
N ASN A 326 -33.92 2.97 -2.86
CA ASN A 326 -34.04 4.28 -2.23
C ASN A 326 -33.45 4.30 -0.80
N TYR A 327 -32.35 3.58 -0.59
CA TYR A 327 -31.74 3.43 0.71
C TYR A 327 -30.85 4.64 1.00
N ASN A 328 -31.32 5.50 1.91
CA ASN A 328 -30.67 6.76 2.30
C ASN A 328 -29.61 6.56 3.38
N ASN A 329 -28.70 5.61 3.19
CA ASN A 329 -27.57 5.44 4.12
C ASN A 329 -26.40 4.69 3.47
N ALA A 330 -25.21 4.89 4.04
CA ALA A 330 -24.04 4.03 3.89
C ALA A 330 -23.65 3.47 5.27
N PHE A 331 -22.92 2.36 5.31
CA PHE A 331 -22.42 1.80 6.58
C PHE A 331 -21.27 0.80 6.39
N TRP A 332 -20.36 0.76 7.36
CA TRP A 332 -19.53 -0.40 7.68
C TRP A 332 -20.30 -1.42 8.54
N ASN A 333 -20.29 -2.69 8.15
CA ASN A 333 -21.05 -3.74 8.84
C ASN A 333 -20.22 -4.72 9.69
N GLY A 334 -18.93 -4.42 9.92
CA GLY A 334 -17.97 -5.33 10.55
C GLY A 334 -17.18 -6.20 9.57
N VAL A 335 -17.57 -6.22 8.29
CA VAL A 335 -16.92 -7.02 7.24
C VAL A 335 -16.67 -6.23 5.96
N GLN A 336 -17.60 -5.37 5.57
CA GLN A 336 -17.56 -4.63 4.30
C GLN A 336 -18.26 -3.27 4.42
N MET A 337 -17.93 -2.34 3.52
CA MET A 337 -18.64 -1.08 3.33
C MET A 337 -19.82 -1.28 2.39
N VAL A 338 -20.96 -0.68 2.69
CA VAL A 338 -22.22 -0.83 1.96
C VAL A 338 -22.81 0.53 1.66
N TYR A 339 -23.19 0.77 0.40
CA TYR A 339 -23.70 2.05 -0.08
C TYR A 339 -25.09 1.88 -0.70
N GLY A 340 -26.05 2.65 -0.19
CA GLY A 340 -27.34 2.82 -0.84
C GLY A 340 -27.27 3.80 -2.02
N ASP A 341 -28.29 3.73 -2.89
CA ASP A 341 -28.40 4.64 -4.03
C ASP A 341 -29.05 5.99 -3.69
N GLY A 342 -29.52 6.14 -2.45
CA GLY A 342 -30.35 7.28 -2.06
C GLY A 342 -31.71 7.30 -2.77
N ASP A 343 -32.60 8.18 -2.33
CA ASP A 343 -33.95 8.34 -2.90
C ASP A 343 -34.01 9.37 -4.06
N GLY A 344 -32.87 9.95 -4.44
CA GLY A 344 -32.74 10.99 -5.45
C GLY A 344 -33.16 12.38 -5.01
N ASN A 345 -33.61 12.57 -3.76
CA ASN A 345 -34.03 13.84 -3.19
C ASN A 345 -33.18 14.26 -1.99
N VAL A 346 -33.09 13.39 -0.98
CA VAL A 346 -32.25 13.58 0.21
C VAL A 346 -30.83 13.13 -0.09
N PHE A 347 -30.69 12.01 -0.79
CA PHE A 347 -29.39 11.52 -1.22
C PHE A 347 -29.44 11.03 -2.67
N ARG A 348 -28.35 11.26 -3.39
CA ARG A 348 -27.98 10.45 -4.57
C ARG A 348 -27.14 9.24 -4.11
N PRO A 349 -26.59 8.39 -5.00
CA PRO A 349 -25.77 7.25 -4.55
C PRO A 349 -24.62 7.68 -3.63
N LEU A 350 -24.58 7.07 -2.44
CA LEU A 350 -23.75 7.55 -1.34
C LEU A 350 -22.24 7.31 -1.56
N SER A 351 -21.88 6.39 -2.45
CA SER A 351 -20.47 6.19 -2.80
C SER A 351 -19.87 7.34 -3.61
N ALA A 352 -20.67 8.31 -4.06
CA ALA A 352 -20.18 9.45 -4.83
C ALA A 352 -19.36 10.47 -4.01
N GLY A 353 -19.51 10.47 -2.69
CA GLY A 353 -18.67 11.27 -1.78
C GLY A 353 -17.42 10.49 -1.41
N LEU A 354 -16.23 11.04 -1.71
CA LEU A 354 -14.96 10.43 -1.31
C LEU A 354 -14.85 10.39 0.22
N ASP A 355 -15.23 11.48 0.86
CA ASP A 355 -15.35 11.62 2.30
C ASP A 355 -16.27 10.56 2.95
N VAL A 356 -17.38 10.20 2.32
CA VAL A 356 -18.31 9.15 2.77
C VAL A 356 -17.65 7.78 2.68
N VAL A 357 -17.00 7.46 1.55
CA VAL A 357 -16.27 6.18 1.41
C VAL A 357 -15.13 6.09 2.43
N ALA A 358 -14.41 7.19 2.66
CA ALA A 358 -13.36 7.29 3.66
C ALA A 358 -13.89 7.18 5.10
N HIS A 359 -15.04 7.78 5.39
CA HIS A 359 -15.76 7.68 6.67
C HIS A 359 -16.11 6.22 6.98
N GLU A 360 -16.72 5.51 6.03
CA GLU A 360 -17.10 4.10 6.22
C GLU A 360 -15.89 3.20 6.45
N LEU A 361 -14.80 3.39 5.70
CA LEU A 361 -13.58 2.62 5.90
C LEU A 361 -12.92 2.97 7.25
N THR A 362 -13.03 4.21 7.70
CA THR A 362 -12.46 4.64 8.99
C THR A 362 -13.17 3.98 10.18
N HIS A 363 -14.46 3.65 10.10
CA HIS A 363 -15.10 2.80 11.10
C HIS A 363 -14.39 1.45 11.27
N ALA A 364 -13.95 0.82 10.16
CA ALA A 364 -13.19 -0.42 10.21
C ALA A 364 -11.81 -0.23 10.89
N VAL A 365 -11.15 0.91 10.66
CA VAL A 365 -9.89 1.25 11.35
C VAL A 365 -10.14 1.40 12.85
N THR A 366 -11.21 2.11 13.23
CA THR A 366 -11.61 2.28 14.64
C THR A 366 -11.89 0.93 15.31
N GLU A 367 -12.64 0.04 14.65
CA GLU A 367 -12.94 -1.32 15.15
C GLU A 367 -11.66 -2.14 15.39
N LYS A 368 -10.66 -2.06 14.49
CA LYS A 368 -9.39 -2.80 14.64
C LYS A 368 -8.36 -2.12 15.54
N THR A 369 -8.71 -1.03 16.20
CA THR A 369 -7.79 -0.26 17.05
C THR A 369 -8.41 0.03 18.41
N ALA A 370 -9.10 1.15 18.57
CA ALA A 370 -9.71 1.56 19.83
C ALA A 370 -10.99 0.79 20.17
N ASP A 371 -11.66 0.22 19.16
CA ASP A 371 -12.94 -0.48 19.27
C ASP A 371 -13.97 0.34 20.07
N LEU A 372 -14.08 1.64 19.72
CA LEU A 372 -14.97 2.59 20.38
C LEU A 372 -16.41 2.09 20.33
N ILE A 373 -17.01 1.89 21.51
CA ILE A 373 -18.42 1.51 21.64
C ILE A 373 -19.27 2.55 20.94
N TYR A 374 -20.14 2.09 20.04
CA TYR A 374 -21.02 2.93 19.23
C TYR A 374 -22.25 3.43 20.01
N GLN A 375 -21.99 4.12 21.13
CA GLN A 375 -23.00 4.68 22.01
C GLN A 375 -22.46 5.88 22.81
N ASN A 376 -23.30 6.90 23.02
CA ASN A 376 -22.99 8.12 23.78
C ASN A 376 -21.69 8.79 23.27
N GLU A 377 -20.87 9.36 24.17
CA GLU A 377 -19.63 10.06 23.79
C GLU A 377 -18.61 9.16 23.07
N SER A 378 -18.55 7.87 23.40
CA SER A 378 -17.66 6.94 22.69
C SER A 378 -18.10 6.75 21.23
N GLY A 379 -19.42 6.64 21.01
CA GLY A 379 -19.96 6.58 19.65
C GLY A 379 -19.80 7.89 18.90
N ALA A 380 -19.94 9.02 19.59
CA ALA A 380 -19.69 10.34 19.00
C ALA A 380 -18.22 10.55 18.61
N LEU A 381 -17.27 9.96 19.37
CA LEU A 381 -15.87 9.90 18.96
C LEU A 381 -15.66 8.97 17.76
N ASN A 382 -16.36 7.85 17.69
CA ASN A 382 -16.30 6.93 16.55
C ASN A 382 -16.74 7.67 15.27
N GLU A 383 -17.90 8.33 15.30
CA GLU A 383 -18.40 9.20 14.22
C GLU A 383 -17.43 10.33 13.88
N SER A 384 -16.99 11.07 14.89
CA SER A 384 -16.12 12.22 14.67
C SER A 384 -14.77 11.83 14.07
N ILE A 385 -14.19 10.70 14.48
CA ILE A 385 -12.93 10.24 13.91
C ILE A 385 -13.12 9.81 12.44
N SER A 386 -14.25 9.18 12.11
CA SER A 386 -14.61 8.88 10.73
C SER A 386 -14.79 10.14 9.88
N ASP A 387 -15.46 11.18 10.39
CA ASP A 387 -15.57 12.50 9.74
C ASP A 387 -14.20 13.17 9.57
N ILE A 388 -13.36 13.17 10.61
CA ILE A 388 -12.03 13.78 10.56
C ILE A 388 -11.18 13.13 9.47
N PHE A 389 -11.12 11.79 9.40
CA PHE A 389 -10.34 11.15 8.33
C PHE A 389 -11.01 11.25 6.97
N GLY A 390 -12.35 11.31 6.91
CA GLY A 390 -13.09 11.69 5.70
C GLY A 390 -12.58 13.01 5.13
N ALA A 391 -12.62 14.09 5.93
CA ALA A 391 -12.14 15.41 5.53
C ALA A 391 -10.61 15.49 5.34
N MET A 392 -9.81 14.58 5.90
CA MET A 392 -8.36 14.56 5.63
C MET A 392 -8.01 13.89 4.31
N ILE A 393 -8.86 12.95 3.85
CA ILE A 393 -8.74 12.24 2.58
C ILE A 393 -9.35 13.08 1.45
N ASP A 394 -10.56 13.57 1.67
CA ASP A 394 -11.22 14.55 0.83
C ASP A 394 -10.94 15.95 1.38
N ASN A 395 -9.82 16.55 0.94
CA ASN A 395 -9.27 17.74 1.58
C ASN A 395 -9.68 19.06 0.92
N ASP A 396 -10.68 19.02 0.04
CA ASP A 396 -11.17 20.20 -0.67
C ASP A 396 -11.89 21.18 0.27
N ASP A 397 -12.56 20.66 1.30
CA ASP A 397 -13.22 21.47 2.33
C ASP A 397 -13.29 20.75 3.71
N TRP A 398 -14.21 21.19 4.58
CA TRP A 398 -14.47 20.67 5.92
C TRP A 398 -15.95 20.29 6.10
N LEU A 399 -16.64 20.02 4.99
CA LEU A 399 -18.00 19.50 4.94
C LEU A 399 -17.94 17.97 4.92
N MET A 400 -19.09 17.36 5.23
CA MET A 400 -19.28 15.93 5.05
C MET A 400 -20.55 15.69 4.22
N GLY A 401 -20.42 14.91 3.16
CA GLY A 401 -21.48 14.41 2.30
C GLY A 401 -22.10 15.46 1.39
N GLU A 402 -21.48 16.62 1.21
CA GLU A 402 -21.94 17.70 0.31
C GLU A 402 -22.10 17.25 -1.15
N ASP A 403 -21.29 16.29 -1.60
CA ASP A 403 -21.41 15.71 -2.94
C ASP A 403 -22.66 14.81 -3.11
N VAL A 404 -23.18 14.25 -2.02
CA VAL A 404 -24.25 13.24 -2.04
C VAL A 404 -25.57 13.71 -1.46
N TYR A 405 -25.52 14.61 -0.48
CA TYR A 405 -26.67 15.13 0.25
C TYR A 405 -27.40 16.17 -0.61
N THR A 406 -28.73 16.16 -0.51
CA THR A 406 -29.63 17.17 -1.08
C THR A 406 -29.22 17.64 -2.47
N PRO A 407 -29.14 16.75 -3.49
CA PRO A 407 -28.62 17.05 -4.82
C PRO A 407 -29.25 18.26 -5.55
N GLY A 408 -30.42 18.72 -5.10
CA GLY A 408 -31.10 19.92 -5.60
C GLY A 408 -30.78 21.22 -4.85
N THR A 409 -29.98 21.19 -3.77
CA THR A 409 -29.61 22.32 -2.93
C THR A 409 -28.09 22.51 -2.98
N PRO A 410 -27.58 23.49 -3.74
CA PRO A 410 -26.14 23.71 -3.80
C PRO A 410 -25.57 24.29 -2.50
N GLY A 411 -24.45 23.75 -2.03
CA GLY A 411 -23.64 24.30 -0.95
C GLY A 411 -24.14 23.98 0.47
N ASP A 412 -25.09 23.06 0.63
CA ASP A 412 -25.34 22.41 1.92
C ASP A 412 -24.60 21.08 2.01
N ALA A 413 -24.57 20.51 3.22
CA ALA A 413 -23.85 19.29 3.55
C ALA A 413 -24.59 18.55 4.67
N LEU A 414 -24.27 17.27 4.87
CA LEU A 414 -24.83 16.49 5.97
C LEU A 414 -24.30 17.00 7.32
N ARG A 415 -22.99 17.30 7.39
CA ARG A 415 -22.32 17.89 8.56
C ARG A 415 -21.25 18.87 8.12
N SER A 416 -20.77 19.68 9.07
CA SER A 416 -19.60 20.55 8.90
C SER A 416 -18.69 20.42 10.12
N LEU A 417 -17.40 20.19 9.88
CA LEU A 417 -16.39 20.23 10.94
C LEU A 417 -16.02 21.67 11.30
N GLU A 418 -16.12 22.58 10.33
CA GLU A 418 -15.88 24.01 10.54
C GLU A 418 -16.99 24.67 11.38
N ASP A 419 -18.25 24.47 11.02
CA ASP A 419 -19.41 25.02 11.74
C ASP A 419 -20.53 23.96 11.88
N PRO A 420 -20.44 23.07 12.88
CA PRO A 420 -21.43 22.04 13.13
C PRO A 420 -22.87 22.58 13.27
N THR A 421 -23.02 23.84 13.70
CA THR A 421 -24.33 24.44 13.95
C THR A 421 -25.14 24.66 12.68
N ILE A 422 -24.50 24.71 11.51
CA ILE A 422 -25.18 24.80 10.20
C ILE A 422 -26.02 23.54 9.93
N ALA A 423 -25.56 22.38 10.38
CA ALA A 423 -26.30 21.11 10.31
C ALA A 423 -27.22 20.87 11.53
N GLY A 424 -27.19 21.77 12.52
CA GLY A 424 -27.94 21.65 13.78
C GLY A 424 -27.21 20.85 14.86
N ASP A 425 -25.93 20.55 14.66
CA ASP A 425 -25.11 19.81 15.63
C ASP A 425 -24.41 20.77 16.62
N PRO A 426 -24.20 20.36 17.88
CA PRO A 426 -23.41 21.12 18.84
C PRO A 426 -21.94 21.24 18.44
N ASP A 427 -21.39 22.44 18.60
CA ASP A 427 -19.97 22.77 18.43
C ASP A 427 -19.25 23.05 19.76
N HIS A 428 -19.96 22.86 20.88
CA HIS A 428 -19.46 23.06 22.25
C HIS A 428 -20.12 22.08 23.24
N TYR A 429 -19.35 21.58 24.21
CA TYR A 429 -19.75 20.52 25.14
C TYR A 429 -20.97 20.85 26.02
N SER A 430 -21.22 22.14 26.27
CA SER A 430 -22.40 22.60 27.01
C SER A 430 -23.71 22.29 26.31
N ASP A 431 -23.69 22.22 24.99
CA ASP A 431 -24.88 22.10 24.13
C ASP A 431 -25.11 20.67 23.64
N ARG A 432 -24.30 19.73 24.14
CA ARG A 432 -24.38 18.31 23.79
C ARG A 432 -25.79 17.75 24.01
N TYR A 433 -26.22 16.90 23.08
CA TYR A 433 -27.42 16.13 23.20
C TYR A 433 -27.25 15.04 24.27
N THR A 434 -28.22 14.94 25.18
CA THR A 434 -28.21 13.96 26.30
C THR A 434 -29.40 13.00 26.28
N GLY A 435 -30.14 12.96 25.17
CA GLY A 435 -31.28 12.05 25.02
C GLY A 435 -30.87 10.66 24.52
N PRO A 436 -31.83 9.72 24.40
CA PRO A 436 -31.52 8.34 24.04
C PRO A 436 -31.52 8.05 22.53
N ASN A 437 -31.99 8.98 21.70
CA ASN A 437 -32.04 8.77 20.25
C ASN A 437 -30.64 8.72 19.66
N ASP A 438 -30.51 8.15 18.46
CA ASP A 438 -29.23 8.10 17.76
C ASP A 438 -28.10 7.52 18.63
N ASN A 439 -28.40 6.42 19.33
CA ASN A 439 -27.51 5.76 20.28
C ASN A 439 -26.92 6.69 21.36
N GLY A 440 -27.64 7.74 21.75
CA GLY A 440 -27.11 8.78 22.64
C GLY A 440 -26.52 9.99 21.91
N GLY A 441 -27.00 10.27 20.69
CA GLY A 441 -26.56 11.36 19.81
C GLY A 441 -25.14 11.18 19.30
N VAL A 442 -24.82 10.01 18.75
CA VAL A 442 -23.46 9.75 18.22
C VAL A 442 -23.16 10.65 17.03
N HIS A 443 -24.08 10.81 16.08
CA HIS A 443 -23.90 11.72 14.94
C HIS A 443 -24.04 13.18 15.38
N THR A 444 -24.98 13.48 16.29
CA THR A 444 -25.17 14.86 16.75
C THR A 444 -23.96 15.36 17.54
N ASN A 445 -23.50 14.59 18.53
CA ASN A 445 -22.41 15.06 19.41
C ASN A 445 -21.03 14.98 18.77
N SER A 446 -20.87 14.33 17.60
CA SER A 446 -19.57 14.29 16.89
C SER A 446 -19.10 15.71 16.52
N GLY A 447 -20.03 16.64 16.27
CA GLY A 447 -19.79 18.05 16.01
C GLY A 447 -18.82 18.72 16.99
N ILE A 448 -18.82 18.33 18.26
CA ILE A 448 -17.96 18.92 19.30
C ILE A 448 -16.49 18.57 19.05
N ASN A 449 -16.19 17.31 18.74
CA ASN A 449 -14.82 16.87 18.48
C ASN A 449 -14.38 17.20 17.03
N ASN A 450 -15.32 17.24 16.09
CA ASN A 450 -15.15 17.76 14.74
C ASN A 450 -14.67 19.23 14.76
N LYS A 451 -15.35 20.09 15.54
CA LYS A 451 -14.95 21.49 15.72
C LYS A 451 -13.56 21.63 16.33
N ALA A 452 -13.21 20.79 17.30
CA ALA A 452 -11.87 20.78 17.89
C ALA A 452 -10.80 20.41 16.84
N ALA A 453 -11.07 19.41 15.99
CA ALA A 453 -10.15 19.01 14.92
C ALA A 453 -9.96 20.11 13.86
N TYR A 454 -11.04 20.76 13.44
CA TYR A 454 -10.97 21.93 12.54
C TYR A 454 -10.12 23.05 13.15
N LEU A 455 -10.40 23.43 14.41
CA LEU A 455 -9.65 24.49 15.09
C LEU A 455 -8.18 24.14 15.25
N LEU A 456 -7.86 22.86 15.50
CA LEU A 456 -6.49 22.40 15.58
C LEU A 456 -5.78 22.53 14.23
N ALA A 457 -6.45 22.15 13.13
CA ALA A 457 -5.87 22.22 11.80
C ALA A 457 -5.71 23.66 11.29
N GLU A 458 -6.78 24.45 11.30
CA GLU A 458 -6.85 25.77 10.66
C GLU A 458 -6.55 26.93 11.63
N GLY A 459 -6.74 26.71 12.93
CA GLY A 459 -6.74 27.77 13.93
C GLY A 459 -8.06 28.53 13.96
N GLY A 460 -8.12 29.60 14.75
CA GLY A 460 -9.29 30.46 14.84
C GLY A 460 -9.60 30.90 16.26
N SER A 461 -10.77 31.49 16.47
CA SER A 461 -11.26 31.87 17.79
C SER A 461 -12.65 31.30 17.99
N HIS A 462 -12.86 30.56 19.07
CA HIS A 462 -14.14 29.94 19.42
C HIS A 462 -14.36 30.04 20.93
N HIS A 463 -15.55 30.47 21.35
CA HIS A 463 -15.92 30.67 22.77
C HIS A 463 -14.89 31.46 23.62
N GLY A 464 -14.20 32.43 23.00
CA GLY A 464 -13.21 33.28 23.67
C GLY A 464 -11.81 32.67 23.82
N VAL A 465 -11.58 31.47 23.28
CA VAL A 465 -10.26 30.83 23.19
C VAL A 465 -9.73 30.98 21.77
N THR A 466 -8.48 31.40 21.63
CA THR A 466 -7.79 31.50 20.33
C THR A 466 -6.88 30.30 20.14
N VAL A 467 -7.06 29.58 19.04
CA VAL A 467 -6.27 28.39 18.68
C VAL A 467 -5.32 28.75 17.54
N THR A 468 -4.05 28.42 17.69
CA THR A 468 -3.07 28.52 16.61
C THR A 468 -3.12 27.25 15.76
N GLY A 469 -3.48 27.35 14.48
CA GLY A 469 -3.55 26.20 13.59
C GLY A 469 -2.19 25.55 13.37
N ILE A 470 -2.17 24.21 13.36
CA ILE A 470 -0.95 23.40 13.13
C ILE A 470 -0.95 22.68 11.78
N GLY A 471 -2.00 22.88 10.99
CA GLY A 471 -2.20 22.26 9.69
C GLY A 471 -2.78 20.84 9.76
N ARG A 472 -3.39 20.43 8.65
CA ARG A 472 -4.04 19.12 8.48
C ARG A 472 -3.09 17.94 8.71
N ASN A 473 -1.85 18.02 8.23
CA ASN A 473 -0.87 16.93 8.35
C ASN A 473 -0.53 16.57 9.81
N ASP A 474 -0.25 17.57 10.66
CA ASP A 474 0.07 17.32 12.06
C ASP A 474 -1.19 16.91 12.84
N THR A 475 -2.34 17.51 12.50
CA THR A 475 -3.66 17.13 13.05
C THR A 475 -3.97 15.65 12.78
N ALA A 476 -3.87 15.19 11.53
CA ALA A 476 -4.09 13.80 11.14
C ALA A 476 -3.16 12.83 11.90
N LYS A 477 -1.88 13.18 12.07
CA LYS A 477 -0.94 12.37 12.87
C LYS A 477 -1.37 12.28 14.34
N ILE A 478 -1.81 13.38 14.94
CA ILE A 478 -2.26 13.41 16.35
C ILE A 478 -3.50 12.55 16.54
N TYR A 479 -4.51 12.71 15.69
CA TYR A 479 -5.75 11.92 15.77
C TYR A 479 -5.50 10.44 15.47
N TYR A 480 -4.69 10.11 14.46
CA TYR A 480 -4.33 8.72 14.15
C TYR A 480 -3.59 8.06 15.31
N TYR A 481 -2.59 8.73 15.88
CA TYR A 481 -1.81 8.20 16.99
C TYR A 481 -2.69 8.03 18.24
N SER A 482 -3.62 8.96 18.48
CA SER A 482 -4.58 8.89 19.59
C SER A 482 -5.50 7.67 19.46
N LEU A 483 -6.11 7.50 18.27
CA LEU A 483 -6.97 6.37 17.95
C LEU A 483 -6.25 5.04 18.14
N THR A 484 -5.02 4.93 17.65
CA THR A 484 -4.31 3.64 17.58
C THR A 484 -3.54 3.25 18.84
N ASN A 485 -3.24 4.18 19.75
CA ASN A 485 -2.38 3.92 20.91
C ASN A 485 -3.00 4.25 22.28
N TYR A 486 -3.99 5.14 22.35
CA TYR A 486 -4.49 5.66 23.64
C TYR A 486 -5.98 5.47 23.87
N LEU A 487 -6.80 5.60 22.82
CA LEU A 487 -8.22 5.35 22.93
C LEU A 487 -8.50 3.86 23.17
N ASN A 488 -9.60 3.62 23.87
CA ASN A 488 -10.13 2.31 24.22
C ASN A 488 -11.67 2.33 24.12
N PRO A 489 -12.36 1.18 24.22
CA PRO A 489 -13.79 1.08 23.91
C PRO A 489 -14.73 2.01 24.68
N ASN A 490 -14.35 2.49 25.87
CA ASN A 490 -15.19 3.37 26.70
C ASN A 490 -14.68 4.83 26.73
N SER A 491 -13.81 5.21 25.80
CA SER A 491 -13.27 6.57 25.77
C SER A 491 -14.38 7.58 25.54
N ASN A 492 -14.30 8.70 26.26
CA ASN A 492 -15.23 9.81 26.18
C ASN A 492 -14.48 11.08 25.73
N PHE A 493 -15.13 12.23 25.62
CA PHE A 493 -14.45 13.43 25.09
C PHE A 493 -13.26 13.89 25.95
N SER A 494 -13.35 13.75 27.28
CA SER A 494 -12.22 14.03 28.17
C SER A 494 -11.04 13.09 27.90
N ALA A 495 -11.31 11.79 27.68
CA ALA A 495 -10.27 10.82 27.31
C ALA A 495 -9.63 11.15 25.95
N MET A 496 -10.43 11.60 24.97
CA MET A 496 -9.91 12.04 23.66
C MET A 496 -8.99 13.26 23.79
N ARG A 497 -9.37 14.27 24.59
CA ARG A 497 -8.50 15.41 24.89
C ARG A 497 -7.15 14.96 25.44
N GLN A 498 -7.14 14.09 26.45
CA GLN A 498 -5.90 13.59 27.05
C GLN A 498 -5.08 12.75 26.05
N ALA A 499 -5.73 11.91 25.25
CA ALA A 499 -5.08 11.15 24.19
C ALA A 499 -4.41 12.07 23.16
N ALA A 500 -5.10 13.12 22.70
CA ALA A 500 -4.55 14.08 21.74
C ALA A 500 -3.35 14.85 22.32
N ILE A 501 -3.42 15.30 23.58
CA ILE A 501 -2.31 16.00 24.26
C ILE A 501 -1.10 15.06 24.36
N GLN A 502 -1.32 13.81 24.75
CA GLN A 502 -0.26 12.83 24.90
C GLN A 502 0.35 12.45 23.53
N SER A 503 -0.47 12.27 22.50
CA SER A 503 -0.02 12.05 21.12
C SER A 503 0.84 13.20 20.62
N ALA A 504 0.38 14.46 20.78
CA ALA A 504 1.16 15.63 20.40
C ALA A 504 2.49 15.71 21.18
N THR A 505 2.47 15.35 22.46
CA THR A 505 3.67 15.33 23.31
C THR A 505 4.70 14.32 22.81
N VAL A 506 4.28 13.11 22.43
CA VAL A 506 5.18 12.06 21.93
C VAL A 506 5.72 12.41 20.54
N LEU A 507 4.86 12.93 19.66
CA LEU A 507 5.20 13.19 18.26
C LEU A 507 6.04 14.47 18.07
N PHE A 508 5.80 15.51 18.87
CA PHE A 508 6.38 16.85 18.66
C PHE A 508 7.13 17.41 19.88
N GLY A 509 6.99 16.77 21.05
CA GLY A 509 7.62 17.18 22.31
C GLY A 509 6.69 17.99 23.23
N ALA A 510 6.91 17.89 24.55
CA ALA A 510 6.00 18.41 25.58
C ALA A 510 5.79 19.95 25.57
N ASN A 511 6.72 20.71 25.01
CA ASN A 511 6.65 22.19 24.94
C ASN A 511 6.43 22.69 23.49
N SER A 512 5.90 21.83 22.61
CA SER A 512 5.64 22.17 21.22
C SER A 512 4.37 23.00 21.06
N GLN A 513 4.26 23.72 19.93
CA GLN A 513 3.03 24.44 19.57
C GLN A 513 1.86 23.48 19.41
N GLN A 514 2.10 22.27 18.89
CA GLN A 514 1.09 21.23 18.72
C GLN A 514 0.43 20.84 20.04
N VAL A 515 1.21 20.66 21.11
CA VAL A 515 0.65 20.36 22.45
C VAL A 515 -0.23 21.50 22.96
N GLU A 516 0.18 22.75 22.78
CA GLU A 516 -0.61 23.89 23.24
C GLU A 516 -1.88 24.08 22.40
N SER A 517 -1.77 24.02 21.08
CA SER A 517 -2.91 24.11 20.17
C SER A 517 -3.94 23.02 20.40
N VAL A 518 -3.53 21.80 20.77
CA VAL A 518 -4.48 20.74 21.18
C VAL A 518 -5.25 21.17 22.42
N LYS A 519 -4.58 21.65 23.48
CA LYS A 519 -5.27 22.10 24.69
C LYS A 519 -6.24 23.23 24.39
N ASP A 520 -5.79 24.23 23.64
CA ASP A 520 -6.60 25.38 23.25
C ASP A 520 -7.82 24.94 22.44
N ALA A 521 -7.68 24.00 21.50
CA ALA A 521 -8.79 23.49 20.69
C ALA A 521 -9.86 22.79 21.54
N TYR A 522 -9.47 21.94 22.49
CA TYR A 522 -10.43 21.28 23.39
C TYR A 522 -11.03 22.24 24.42
N ASP A 523 -10.26 23.21 24.91
CA ASP A 523 -10.77 24.26 25.79
C ASP A 523 -11.82 25.13 25.06
N ALA A 524 -11.58 25.43 23.78
CA ALA A 524 -12.48 26.21 22.94
C ALA A 524 -13.83 25.54 22.71
N VAL A 525 -13.89 24.20 22.71
CA VAL A 525 -15.15 23.42 22.62
C VAL A 525 -15.67 22.96 23.99
N GLY A 526 -15.07 23.42 25.09
CA GLY A 526 -15.56 23.18 26.45
C GLY A 526 -15.33 21.77 27.00
N VAL A 527 -14.40 21.01 26.43
CA VAL A 527 -14.05 19.65 26.88
C VAL A 527 -12.84 19.75 27.82
N GLN A 528 -12.98 19.24 29.05
CA GLN A 528 -11.94 19.31 30.09
C GLN A 528 -11.36 17.94 30.44
#